data_AF-A0A7W8YGI2-F1
#
_entry.id   AF-A0A7W8YGI2-F1
#
_cell.length_a   1.000
_cell.length_b   1.000
_cell.length_c   1.000
_cell.angle_alpha   90.00
_cell.angle_beta   90.00
_cell.angle_gamma   90.00
#
_symmetry.space_group_name_H-M   'P 1'
#
loop_
_entity.id
_entity.type
_entity.pdbx_description
1 polymer ?
#
loop_
_entity_poly.entity_id
_entity_poly.type
_entity_poly.pdbx_seq_one_letter_code
_entity_poly.pdbx_strand_id
1 'polypeptide(L)'
;MLEVLHDAHERKLIDADALSMIEGVFQVSDLCARDIMIPRSQMDVIDISKPIEEWMPEVLSTAHSRFPAIEGERDKVIGILLAKDLLRYYAEETFDVRDMLRPAIFIPESKRLNVLLRDFRANHNHMAIVVDEYSGVAGLITIEDVLEQIVGDIEDEYDFDEAEDNVLSLKEGQFGPRWRVKALTEIEQFNEEVGAHLVDDDVDTIGGLVSKHLGRMAHKGDIFDLGDLRFEVLRADARQVHVLLVERLPDVPELEL
;
A
#
# COMPACT_ATOMS: atom_id res chain seq x y z
N MET A 1 -23.95 14.82 8.19
CA MET A 1 -24.20 13.42 7.77
C MET A 1 -23.30 12.47 8.55
N LEU A 2 -21.98 12.71 8.59
CA LEU A 2 -21.04 12.01 9.47
C LEU A 2 -21.45 12.07 10.96
N GLU A 3 -21.85 13.25 11.47
CA GLU A 3 -22.34 13.39 12.86
C GLU A 3 -23.51 12.45 13.20
N VAL A 4 -24.39 12.15 12.22
CA VAL A 4 -25.53 11.24 12.42
C VAL A 4 -25.05 9.78 12.49
N LEU A 5 -23.98 9.44 11.77
CA LEU A 5 -23.38 8.11 11.80
C LEU A 5 -22.62 7.88 13.10
N HIS A 6 -21.88 8.88 13.60
CA HIS A 6 -21.26 8.81 14.92
C HIS A 6 -22.31 8.66 16.04
N ASP A 7 -23.39 9.43 16.01
CA ASP A 7 -24.49 9.29 16.97
C ASP A 7 -25.15 7.89 16.88
N ALA A 8 -25.25 7.30 15.69
CA ALA A 8 -25.72 5.92 15.53
C ALA A 8 -24.75 4.89 16.13
N HIS A 9 -23.43 5.11 16.01
CA HIS A 9 -22.40 4.27 16.62
C HIS A 9 -22.38 4.40 18.15
N GLU A 10 -22.44 5.62 18.69
CA GLU A 10 -22.55 5.88 20.14
C GLU A 10 -23.79 5.20 20.74
N ARG A 11 -24.88 5.16 19.99
CA ARG A 11 -26.12 4.45 20.34
C ARG A 11 -26.07 2.94 20.06
N LYS A 12 -24.94 2.41 19.60
CA LYS A 12 -24.70 0.98 19.29
C LYS A 12 -25.66 0.42 18.24
N LEU A 13 -26.12 1.25 17.30
CA LEU A 13 -26.93 0.82 16.16
C LEU A 13 -26.06 0.29 15.01
N ILE A 14 -24.79 0.72 14.95
CA ILE A 14 -23.76 0.26 14.04
C ILE A 14 -22.46 0.03 14.82
N ASP A 15 -21.70 -0.99 14.46
CA ASP A 15 -20.37 -1.23 15.03
C ASP A 15 -19.32 -0.31 14.41
N ALA A 16 -18.10 -0.35 14.96
CA ALA A 16 -17.00 0.52 14.55
C ALA A 16 -16.51 0.21 13.13
N ASP A 17 -16.51 -1.07 12.74
CA ASP A 17 -16.07 -1.52 11.42
C ASP A 17 -17.04 -1.04 10.34
N ALA A 18 -18.35 -1.16 10.58
CA ALA A 18 -19.39 -0.64 9.70
C ALA A 18 -19.32 0.89 9.59
N LEU A 19 -19.06 1.60 10.69
CA LEU A 19 -18.85 3.05 10.66
C LEU A 19 -17.65 3.41 9.78
N SER A 20 -16.50 2.79 10.02
CA SER A 20 -15.27 2.98 9.24
C SER A 20 -15.49 2.74 7.75
N MET A 21 -16.16 1.65 7.39
CA MET A 21 -16.48 1.34 5.99
C MET A 21 -17.38 2.40 5.35
N ILE A 22 -18.38 2.88 6.07
CA ILE A 22 -19.28 3.93 5.57
C ILE A 22 -18.51 5.24 5.37
N GLU A 23 -17.59 5.59 6.27
CA GLU A 23 -16.71 6.74 6.12
C GLU A 23 -15.80 6.62 4.89
N GLY A 24 -15.23 5.45 4.65
CA GLY A 24 -14.45 5.14 3.44
C GLY A 24 -15.26 5.31 2.15
N VAL A 25 -16.54 4.93 2.15
CA VAL A 25 -17.45 5.20 1.00
C VAL A 25 -17.56 6.70 0.72
N PHE A 26 -17.67 7.55 1.76
CA PHE A 26 -17.70 9.00 1.57
C PHE A 26 -16.37 9.51 1.02
N GLN A 27 -15.24 9.03 1.54
CA GLN A 27 -13.91 9.41 1.06
C GLN A 27 -13.71 9.08 -0.43
N VAL A 28 -14.08 7.89 -0.87
CA VAL A 28 -14.03 7.47 -2.29
C VAL A 28 -14.85 8.40 -3.21
N SER A 29 -15.86 9.08 -2.69
CA SER A 29 -16.65 10.04 -3.48
C SER A 29 -15.94 11.36 -3.76
N ASP A 30 -14.95 11.71 -2.93
CA ASP A 30 -14.17 12.96 -3.01
C ASP A 30 -12.80 12.75 -3.68
N LEU A 31 -12.25 11.54 -3.63
CA LEU A 31 -10.96 11.19 -4.24
C LEU A 31 -11.01 10.98 -5.77
N CYS A 32 -9.87 11.18 -6.40
CA CYS A 32 -9.58 10.94 -7.81
C CYS A 32 -8.44 9.93 -8.00
N ALA A 33 -8.27 9.44 -9.23
CA ALA A 33 -7.26 8.43 -9.57
C ALA A 33 -5.84 8.86 -9.16
N ARG A 34 -5.45 10.12 -9.40
CA ARG A 34 -4.13 10.63 -9.01
C ARG A 34 -3.82 10.52 -7.51
N ASP A 35 -4.85 10.49 -6.66
CA ASP A 35 -4.66 10.57 -5.22
C ASP A 35 -4.20 9.22 -4.63
N ILE A 36 -4.45 8.11 -5.35
CA ILE A 36 -4.13 6.74 -4.89
C ILE A 36 -3.46 5.85 -5.96
N MET A 37 -3.20 6.35 -7.18
CA MET A 37 -2.55 5.55 -8.22
C MET A 37 -1.15 5.14 -7.82
N ILE A 38 -0.72 3.96 -8.28
CA ILE A 38 0.68 3.54 -8.24
C ILE A 38 1.46 4.36 -9.28
N PRO A 39 2.42 5.19 -8.87
CA PRO A 39 3.16 6.06 -9.79
C PRO A 39 3.94 5.26 -10.84
N ARG A 40 4.15 5.83 -12.03
CA ARG A 40 4.86 5.20 -13.16
C ARG A 40 6.20 4.55 -12.79
N SER A 41 6.97 5.20 -11.92
CA SER A 41 8.27 4.70 -11.47
C SER A 41 8.18 3.44 -10.60
N GLN A 42 7.04 3.18 -9.99
CA GLN A 42 6.78 2.06 -9.09
C GLN A 42 5.96 0.94 -9.74
N MET A 43 5.50 1.13 -10.99
CA MET A 43 4.78 0.08 -11.71
C MET A 43 5.69 -1.12 -11.99
N ASP A 44 5.28 -2.32 -11.62
CA ASP A 44 5.91 -3.54 -12.15
C ASP A 44 5.33 -3.82 -13.55
N VAL A 45 6.19 -3.85 -14.57
CA VAL A 45 5.78 -3.95 -15.98
C VAL A 45 6.60 -5.00 -16.71
N ILE A 46 6.02 -5.60 -17.74
CA ILE A 46 6.74 -6.57 -18.59
C ILE A 46 7.05 -5.96 -19.96
N ASP A 47 8.30 -6.05 -20.41
CA ASP A 47 8.69 -5.61 -21.74
C ASP A 47 8.64 -6.77 -22.72
N ILE A 48 7.56 -6.82 -23.50
CA ILE A 48 7.31 -7.89 -24.46
C ILE A 48 8.12 -7.76 -25.76
N SER A 49 8.98 -6.73 -25.87
CA SER A 49 10.01 -6.68 -26.90
C SER A 49 11.20 -7.58 -26.58
N LYS A 50 11.30 -8.04 -25.33
CA LYS A 50 12.34 -8.93 -24.83
C LYS A 50 11.86 -10.38 -24.72
N PRO A 51 12.78 -11.37 -24.76
CA PRO A 51 12.48 -12.76 -24.49
C PRO A 51 11.82 -12.95 -23.11
N ILE A 52 10.94 -13.96 -23.01
CA ILE A 52 10.19 -14.25 -21.79
C ILE A 52 11.10 -14.52 -20.58
N GLU A 53 12.27 -15.10 -20.83
CA GLU A 53 13.27 -15.41 -19.82
C GLU A 53 13.82 -14.16 -19.12
N GLU A 54 13.75 -12.99 -19.75
CA GLU A 54 14.26 -11.74 -19.17
C GLU A 54 13.30 -11.09 -18.16
N TRP A 55 11.99 -11.26 -18.31
CA TRP A 55 10.98 -10.63 -17.43
C TRP A 55 10.17 -11.63 -16.59
N MET A 56 10.18 -12.93 -16.92
CA MET A 56 9.53 -13.97 -16.11
C MET A 56 10.01 -13.98 -14.65
N PRO A 57 11.31 -13.80 -14.33
CA PRO A 57 11.75 -13.76 -12.93
C PRO A 57 11.08 -12.65 -12.12
N GLU A 58 10.84 -11.48 -12.72
CA GLU A 58 10.18 -10.34 -12.09
C GLU A 58 8.70 -10.63 -11.79
N VAL A 59 8.01 -11.28 -12.73
CA VAL A 59 6.62 -11.73 -12.53
C VAL A 59 6.52 -12.71 -11.36
N LEU A 60 7.47 -13.64 -11.24
CA LEU A 60 7.49 -14.62 -10.16
C LEU A 60 7.84 -14.00 -8.80
N SER A 61 8.67 -12.95 -8.76
CA SER A 61 9.08 -12.32 -7.50
C SER A 61 8.06 -11.32 -6.93
N THR A 62 7.26 -10.69 -7.80
CA THR A 62 6.31 -9.63 -7.40
C THR A 62 4.94 -10.16 -7.02
N ALA A 63 4.62 -11.41 -7.39
CA ALA A 63 3.38 -12.11 -7.06
C ALA A 63 2.07 -11.40 -7.46
N HIS A 64 2.12 -10.41 -8.36
CA HIS A 64 0.94 -9.71 -8.84
C HIS A 64 0.08 -10.60 -9.75
N SER A 65 -1.23 -10.37 -9.72
CA SER A 65 -2.17 -11.04 -10.62
C SER A 65 -2.15 -10.50 -12.06
N ARG A 66 -1.71 -9.25 -12.25
CA ARG A 66 -1.79 -8.50 -13.51
C ARG A 66 -0.57 -7.63 -13.70
N PHE A 67 -0.10 -7.54 -14.94
CA PHE A 67 1.05 -6.74 -15.33
C PHE A 67 0.74 -5.90 -16.57
N PRO A 68 1.01 -4.59 -16.58
CA PRO A 68 1.08 -3.82 -17.81
C PRO A 68 2.18 -4.36 -18.72
N ALA A 69 1.81 -4.68 -19.95
CA ALA A 69 2.74 -5.06 -21.00
C ALA A 69 3.14 -3.83 -21.81
N ILE A 70 4.44 -3.59 -21.92
CA ILE A 70 5.04 -2.48 -22.66
C ILE A 70 5.86 -2.98 -23.84
N GLU A 71 6.17 -2.07 -24.76
CA GLU A 71 7.09 -2.34 -25.87
C GLU A 71 8.25 -1.33 -25.85
N GLY A 72 9.37 -1.71 -25.24
CA GLY A 72 10.61 -0.94 -25.12
C GLY A 72 10.55 0.22 -24.10
N GLU A 73 9.55 1.08 -24.18
CA GLU A 73 9.39 2.25 -23.30
C GLU A 73 8.18 2.10 -22.36
N ARG A 74 8.32 2.55 -21.11
CA ARG A 74 7.28 2.42 -20.07
C ARG A 74 5.98 3.17 -20.39
N ASP A 75 6.05 4.20 -21.24
CA ASP A 75 4.86 4.94 -21.69
C ASP A 75 4.08 4.19 -22.77
N LYS A 76 4.71 3.20 -23.42
CA LYS A 76 4.11 2.44 -24.51
C LYS A 76 3.44 1.17 -23.99
N VAL A 77 2.42 1.35 -23.15
CA VAL A 77 1.58 0.23 -22.68
C VAL A 77 0.69 -0.24 -23.83
N ILE A 78 0.83 -1.51 -24.21
CA ILE A 78 0.09 -2.11 -25.32
C ILE A 78 -1.05 -3.03 -24.86
N GLY A 79 -1.07 -3.40 -23.57
CA GLY A 79 -2.09 -4.29 -23.01
C GLY A 79 -1.77 -4.70 -21.57
N ILE A 80 -2.61 -5.57 -21.01
CA ILE A 80 -2.46 -6.14 -19.68
C ILE A 80 -2.32 -7.65 -19.80
N LEU A 81 -1.27 -8.21 -19.20
CA LEU A 81 -1.10 -9.65 -19.02
C LEU A 81 -1.70 -10.07 -17.67
N LEU A 82 -2.41 -11.20 -17.63
CA LEU A 82 -2.77 -11.85 -16.37
C LEU A 82 -1.72 -12.92 -16.06
N ALA A 83 -1.17 -12.92 -14.85
CA ALA A 83 -0.12 -13.87 -14.45
C ALA A 83 -0.57 -15.33 -14.62
N LYS A 84 -1.83 -15.64 -14.28
CA LYS A 84 -2.41 -16.99 -14.46
C LYS A 84 -2.41 -17.47 -15.91
N ASP A 85 -2.40 -16.57 -16.88
CA ASP A 85 -2.41 -16.93 -18.30
C ASP A 85 -1.03 -17.49 -18.72
N LEU A 86 0.03 -17.18 -17.97
CA LEU A 86 1.36 -17.81 -18.10
C LEU A 86 1.36 -19.31 -17.77
N LEU A 87 0.32 -19.86 -17.12
CA LEU A 87 0.21 -21.31 -16.96
C LEU A 87 0.16 -22.05 -18.30
N ARG A 88 -0.31 -21.39 -19.37
CA ARG A 88 -0.33 -21.96 -20.72
C ARG A 88 1.06 -22.10 -21.34
N TYR A 89 2.01 -21.28 -20.91
CA TYR A 89 3.42 -21.37 -21.34
C TYR A 89 4.01 -22.75 -21.07
N TYR A 90 3.61 -23.38 -19.95
CA TYR A 90 4.08 -24.71 -19.57
C TYR A 90 3.28 -25.86 -20.19
N ALA A 91 2.13 -25.58 -20.80
CA ALA A 91 1.19 -26.58 -21.30
C ALA A 91 1.21 -26.72 -22.83
N GLU A 92 1.57 -25.66 -23.56
CA GLU A 92 1.46 -25.58 -25.03
C GLU A 92 2.84 -25.57 -25.70
N GLU A 93 2.96 -26.18 -26.90
CA GLU A 93 4.22 -26.23 -27.66
C GLU A 93 4.59 -24.89 -28.30
N THR A 94 3.61 -24.02 -28.53
CA THR A 94 3.78 -22.67 -29.09
C THR A 94 3.10 -21.66 -28.20
N PHE A 95 3.84 -20.65 -27.76
CA PHE A 95 3.34 -19.64 -26.84
C PHE A 95 3.76 -18.25 -27.31
N ASP A 96 2.79 -17.38 -27.58
CA ASP A 96 3.01 -15.97 -27.82
C ASP A 96 2.24 -15.16 -26.78
N VAL A 97 2.98 -14.39 -25.98
CA VAL A 97 2.42 -13.51 -24.94
C VAL A 97 1.48 -12.47 -25.54
N ARG A 98 1.76 -12.00 -26.77
CA ARG A 98 0.97 -10.94 -27.43
C ARG A 98 -0.49 -11.36 -27.60
N ASP A 99 -0.74 -12.63 -27.90
CA ASP A 99 -2.08 -13.16 -28.09
C ASP A 99 -2.90 -13.25 -26.79
N MET A 100 -2.22 -13.17 -25.64
CA MET A 100 -2.85 -13.23 -24.32
C MET A 100 -3.14 -11.85 -23.73
N LEU A 101 -2.58 -10.79 -24.33
CA LEU A 101 -2.74 -9.43 -23.83
C LEU A 101 -4.19 -8.99 -23.96
N ARG A 102 -4.72 -8.49 -22.85
CA ARG A 102 -6.02 -7.85 -22.82
C ARG A 102 -5.88 -6.35 -23.09
N PRO A 103 -6.87 -5.71 -23.70
CA PRO A 103 -6.84 -4.27 -23.89
C PRO A 103 -6.66 -3.52 -22.56
N ALA A 104 -5.69 -2.61 -22.51
CA ALA A 104 -5.55 -1.70 -21.39
C ALA A 104 -6.61 -0.59 -21.45
N ILE A 105 -7.23 -0.27 -20.32
CA ILE A 105 -8.10 0.89 -20.19
C ILE A 105 -7.25 2.06 -19.73
N PHE A 106 -7.36 3.18 -20.44
CA PHE A 106 -6.70 4.44 -20.07
C PHE A 106 -7.71 5.40 -19.46
N ILE A 107 -7.33 6.03 -18.34
CA ILE A 107 -8.16 7.00 -17.62
C ILE A 107 -7.35 8.26 -17.29
N PRO A 108 -7.97 9.45 -17.22
CA PRO A 108 -7.27 10.63 -16.77
C PRO A 108 -7.07 10.61 -15.24
N GLU A 109 -6.01 11.26 -14.78
CA GLU A 109 -5.72 11.51 -13.35
C GLU A 109 -6.91 12.07 -12.56
N SER A 110 -7.74 12.90 -13.20
CA SER A 110 -8.90 13.56 -12.60
C SER A 110 -10.14 12.66 -12.48
N LYS A 111 -10.08 11.39 -12.89
CA LYS A 111 -11.24 10.49 -12.83
C LYS A 111 -11.56 10.17 -11.36
N ARG A 112 -12.80 10.44 -10.94
CA ARG A 112 -13.26 10.17 -9.57
C ARG A 112 -13.32 8.67 -9.27
N LEU A 113 -12.93 8.28 -8.06
CA LEU A 113 -12.85 6.87 -7.68
C LEU A 113 -14.22 6.20 -7.62
N ASN A 114 -15.27 6.89 -7.17
CA ASN A 114 -16.63 6.36 -7.20
C ASN A 114 -17.16 6.03 -8.61
N VAL A 115 -16.69 6.76 -9.64
CA VAL A 115 -16.99 6.47 -11.05
C VAL A 115 -16.12 5.31 -11.53
N LEU A 116 -14.83 5.32 -11.20
CA LEU A 116 -13.91 4.25 -11.56
C LEU A 116 -14.33 2.89 -11.00
N LEU A 117 -14.75 2.82 -9.73
CA LEU A 117 -15.26 1.60 -9.10
C LEU A 117 -16.47 1.02 -9.85
N ARG A 118 -17.37 1.89 -10.31
CA ARG A 118 -18.53 1.48 -11.12
C ARG A 118 -18.08 0.93 -12.47
N ASP A 119 -17.10 1.56 -13.11
CA ASP A 119 -16.55 1.10 -14.39
C ASP A 119 -15.84 -0.25 -14.27
N PHE A 120 -15.06 -0.46 -13.20
CA PHE A 120 -14.43 -1.75 -12.93
C PHE A 120 -15.47 -2.86 -12.75
N ARG A 121 -16.52 -2.61 -11.96
CA ARG A 121 -17.63 -3.56 -11.75
C ARG A 121 -18.40 -3.86 -13.03
N ALA A 122 -18.66 -2.85 -13.87
CA ALA A 122 -19.46 -3.01 -15.08
C ALA A 122 -18.70 -3.73 -16.21
N ASN A 123 -17.39 -3.46 -16.34
CA ASN A 123 -16.58 -3.98 -17.44
C ASN A 123 -15.80 -5.25 -17.08
N HIS A 124 -15.88 -5.73 -15.84
CA HIS A 124 -15.07 -6.84 -15.32
C HIS A 124 -13.56 -6.65 -15.54
N ASN A 125 -13.12 -5.40 -15.53
CA ASN A 125 -11.72 -5.00 -15.62
C ASN A 125 -11.26 -4.50 -14.26
N HIS A 126 -10.07 -4.91 -13.83
CA HIS A 126 -9.58 -4.70 -12.46
C HIS A 126 -8.31 -3.85 -12.42
N MET A 127 -7.86 -3.34 -13.57
CA MET A 127 -6.68 -2.50 -13.69
C MET A 127 -6.91 -1.47 -14.78
N ALA A 128 -6.48 -0.23 -14.54
CA ALA A 128 -6.46 0.85 -15.51
C ALA A 128 -5.11 1.56 -15.49
N ILE A 129 -4.69 2.05 -16.64
CA ILE A 129 -3.51 2.90 -16.80
C ILE A 129 -3.96 4.35 -16.66
N VAL A 130 -3.30 5.09 -15.77
CA VAL A 130 -3.59 6.51 -15.55
C VAL A 130 -2.69 7.33 -16.45
N VAL A 131 -3.28 8.29 -17.15
CA VAL A 131 -2.57 9.19 -18.06
C VAL A 131 -2.65 10.64 -17.62
N ASP A 132 -1.57 11.37 -17.88
CA ASP A 132 -1.46 12.81 -17.69
C ASP A 132 -2.12 13.60 -18.83
N GLU A 133 -2.08 14.93 -18.76
CA GLU A 133 -2.66 15.83 -19.77
C GLU A 133 -1.95 15.78 -21.12
N TYR A 134 -0.74 15.23 -21.18
CA TYR A 134 0.08 15.08 -22.37
C TYR A 134 0.00 13.66 -22.95
N SER A 135 -0.92 12.83 -22.46
CA SER A 135 -1.08 11.41 -22.83
C SER A 135 0.12 10.52 -22.46
N GLY A 136 0.97 10.98 -21.55
CA GLY A 136 2.00 10.17 -20.91
C GLY A 136 1.39 9.27 -19.84
N VAL A 137 2.04 8.13 -19.55
CA VAL A 137 1.61 7.27 -18.45
C VAL A 137 2.01 7.93 -17.13
N ALA A 138 1.04 8.26 -16.30
CA ALA A 138 1.26 8.78 -14.96
C ALA A 138 1.42 7.65 -13.93
N GLY A 139 0.73 6.52 -14.16
CA GLY A 139 0.71 5.39 -13.24
C GLY A 139 -0.29 4.30 -13.64
N LEU A 140 -0.62 3.44 -12.68
CA LEU A 140 -1.72 2.49 -12.79
C LEU A 140 -2.58 2.51 -11.53
N ILE A 141 -3.79 2.00 -11.64
CA ILE A 141 -4.70 1.84 -10.50
C ILE A 141 -5.50 0.55 -10.67
N THR A 142 -5.75 -0.14 -9.57
CA THR A 142 -6.47 -1.41 -9.51
C THR A 142 -7.83 -1.26 -8.82
N ILE A 143 -8.70 -2.27 -8.95
CA ILE A 143 -9.97 -2.26 -8.21
C ILE A 143 -9.71 -2.46 -6.72
N GLU A 144 -8.68 -3.23 -6.40
CA GLU A 144 -8.23 -3.53 -5.05
C GLU A 144 -7.84 -2.22 -4.32
N ASP A 145 -7.06 -1.33 -4.95
CA ASP A 145 -6.69 -0.02 -4.38
C ASP A 145 -7.92 0.84 -4.04
N VAL A 146 -8.97 0.78 -4.87
CA VAL A 146 -10.21 1.54 -4.66
C VAL A 146 -11.06 0.93 -3.55
N LEU A 147 -11.08 -0.40 -3.43
CA LEU A 147 -11.78 -1.10 -2.36
C LEU A 147 -11.10 -0.92 -1.01
N GLU A 148 -9.77 -0.85 -0.99
CA GLU A 148 -8.96 -0.57 0.19
C GLU A 148 -9.34 0.79 0.81
N GLN A 149 -9.67 1.81 0.01
CA GLN A 149 -10.16 3.09 0.54
C GLN A 149 -11.53 3.00 1.24
N ILE A 150 -12.29 1.93 1.02
CA ILE A 150 -13.59 1.69 1.65
C ILE A 150 -13.44 0.76 2.84
N VAL A 151 -12.80 -0.39 2.61
CA VAL A 151 -12.73 -1.47 3.60
C VAL A 151 -11.62 -1.21 4.62
N GLY A 152 -10.68 -0.31 4.29
CA GLY A 152 -9.35 -0.36 4.85
C GLY A 152 -8.57 -1.51 4.23
N ASP A 153 -7.33 -1.62 4.63
CA ASP A 153 -6.42 -2.62 4.11
C ASP A 153 -6.88 -4.02 4.53
N ILE A 154 -7.18 -4.85 3.53
CA ILE A 154 -7.60 -6.23 3.70
C ILE A 154 -6.34 -7.07 3.86
N GLU A 155 -6.18 -7.72 5.02
CA GLU A 155 -5.09 -8.67 5.26
C GLU A 155 -5.15 -9.78 4.20
N ASP A 156 -4.06 -9.97 3.45
CA ASP A 156 -3.97 -11.04 2.45
C ASP A 156 -3.99 -12.41 3.15
N GLU A 157 -4.39 -13.47 2.46
CA GLU A 157 -4.33 -14.84 3.00
C GLU A 157 -2.88 -15.26 3.36
N TYR A 158 -1.90 -14.52 2.85
CA TYR A 158 -0.47 -14.65 3.15
C TYR A 158 0.03 -13.70 4.25
N ASP A 159 -0.79 -12.76 4.70
CA ASP A 159 -0.54 -11.94 5.89
C ASP A 159 -0.82 -12.78 7.14
N PHE A 160 0.03 -13.77 7.38
CA PHE A 160 0.11 -14.39 8.69
C PHE A 160 0.68 -13.39 9.68
N ASP A 161 -0.18 -12.59 10.30
CA ASP A 161 0.15 -11.89 11.54
C ASP A 161 -1.07 -11.84 12.48
N GLU A 162 -1.49 -13.04 12.91
CA GLU A 162 -2.33 -13.32 14.09
C GLU A 162 -1.66 -12.89 15.41
N ALA A 163 -1.36 -11.60 15.57
CA ALA A 163 -1.06 -11.05 16.89
C ALA A 163 -2.12 -10.00 17.24
N GLU A 164 -2.99 -10.36 18.22
CA GLU A 164 -3.84 -9.39 18.92
C GLU A 164 -3.00 -8.24 19.50
N ASP A 165 -1.72 -8.51 19.79
CA ASP A 165 -0.79 -7.58 20.40
C ASP A 165 -0.41 -6.39 19.49
N ASN A 166 -0.38 -5.22 20.11
CA ASN A 166 -0.06 -3.93 19.49
C ASN A 166 1.44 -3.78 19.15
N VAL A 167 2.30 -4.56 19.83
CA VAL A 167 3.75 -4.63 19.64
C VAL A 167 4.12 -6.10 19.52
N LEU A 168 4.65 -6.50 18.37
CA LEU A 168 5.08 -7.88 18.10
C LEU A 168 6.60 -7.92 17.97
N SER A 169 7.25 -8.68 18.83
CA SER A 169 8.70 -8.94 18.70
C SER A 169 8.99 -9.79 17.46
N LEU A 170 9.93 -9.33 16.64
CA LEU A 170 10.39 -10.01 15.43
C LEU A 170 11.77 -10.62 15.65
N LYS A 171 12.29 -11.33 14.64
CA LYS A 171 13.70 -11.76 14.64
C LYS A 171 14.62 -10.55 14.66
N GLU A 172 15.76 -10.69 15.36
CA GLU A 172 16.80 -9.66 15.39
C GLU A 172 17.18 -9.21 13.97
N GLY A 173 17.34 -7.89 13.83
CA GLY A 173 17.72 -7.24 12.59
C GLY A 173 19.22 -7.07 12.44
N GLN A 174 19.58 -6.10 11.59
CA GLN A 174 20.96 -5.78 11.30
C GLN A 174 21.64 -5.05 12.47
N PHE A 175 20.88 -4.26 13.22
CA PHE A 175 21.35 -3.35 14.25
C PHE A 175 21.02 -3.85 15.66
N GLY A 176 19.88 -4.52 15.83
CA GLY A 176 19.45 -5.03 17.12
C GLY A 176 18.08 -5.68 17.09
N PRO A 177 17.42 -5.80 18.26
CA PRO A 177 16.05 -6.29 18.36
C PRO A 177 15.08 -5.48 17.51
N ARG A 178 14.07 -6.16 16.95
CA ARG A 178 13.07 -5.58 16.05
C ARG A 178 11.66 -5.86 16.51
N TRP A 179 10.76 -4.94 16.23
CA TRP A 179 9.34 -5.03 16.53
C TRP A 179 8.48 -4.54 15.37
N ARG A 180 7.33 -5.19 15.17
CA ARG A 180 6.23 -4.63 14.38
C ARG A 180 5.27 -3.95 15.34
N VAL A 181 4.90 -2.71 15.05
CA VAL A 181 4.13 -1.87 15.97
C VAL A 181 2.95 -1.25 15.24
N LYS A 182 1.74 -1.41 15.78
CA LYS A 182 0.55 -0.71 15.29
C LYS A 182 0.68 0.79 15.64
N ALA A 183 0.31 1.67 14.74
CA ALA A 183 0.43 3.10 14.97
C ALA A 183 -0.50 3.61 16.09
N LEU A 184 -1.57 2.88 16.39
CA LEU A 184 -2.49 3.17 17.48
C LEU A 184 -1.93 2.80 18.87
N THR A 185 -0.78 2.13 18.94
CA THR A 185 -0.13 1.81 20.21
C THR A 185 0.14 3.08 21.00
N GLU A 186 -0.31 3.13 22.25
CA GLU A 186 -0.02 4.23 23.17
C GLU A 186 1.49 4.30 23.46
N ILE A 187 2.01 5.51 23.60
CA ILE A 187 3.44 5.73 23.85
C ILE A 187 3.88 5.02 25.15
N GLU A 188 3.03 5.04 26.18
CA GLU A 188 3.30 4.35 27.45
C GLU A 188 3.43 2.83 27.27
N GLN A 189 2.47 2.21 26.56
CA GLN A 189 2.52 0.78 26.24
C GLN A 189 3.79 0.44 25.44
N PHE A 190 4.07 1.21 24.40
CA PHE A 190 5.27 1.00 23.58
C PHE A 190 6.55 1.07 24.40
N ASN A 191 6.67 2.06 25.31
CA ASN A 191 7.82 2.21 26.17
C ASN A 191 8.00 1.02 27.12
N GLU A 192 6.90 0.48 27.67
CA GLU A 192 6.94 -0.69 28.54
C GLU A 192 7.42 -1.94 27.81
N GLU A 193 6.90 -2.18 26.60
CA GLU A 193 7.21 -3.40 25.83
C GLU A 193 8.58 -3.36 25.15
N VAL A 194 8.97 -2.20 24.62
CA VAL A 194 10.22 -2.01 23.86
C VAL A 194 11.38 -1.57 24.78
N GLY A 195 11.10 -1.15 26.01
CA GLY A 195 12.09 -0.57 26.92
C GLY A 195 12.58 0.81 26.45
N ALA A 196 11.69 1.60 25.87
CA ALA A 196 11.99 2.92 25.34
C ALA A 196 11.58 4.04 26.32
N HIS A 197 11.99 5.27 26.03
CA HIS A 197 11.68 6.45 26.84
C HIS A 197 11.16 7.60 25.96
N LEU A 198 10.25 7.29 25.04
CA LEU A 198 9.59 8.28 24.20
C LEU A 198 8.58 9.06 25.04
N VAL A 199 8.54 10.39 24.89
CA VAL A 199 7.61 11.27 25.62
C VAL A 199 7.17 12.38 24.67
N ASP A 200 5.88 12.68 24.66
CA ASP A 200 5.34 13.86 23.98
C ASP A 200 4.09 14.37 24.73
N ASP A 201 3.92 15.70 24.78
CA ASP A 201 2.83 16.35 25.53
C ASP A 201 1.56 16.56 24.68
N ASP A 202 1.66 16.46 23.35
CA ASP A 202 0.57 16.78 22.42
C ASP A 202 -0.04 15.53 21.75
N VAL A 203 0.61 14.37 21.85
CA VAL A 203 0.18 13.12 21.21
C VAL A 203 0.36 11.92 22.13
N ASP A 204 -0.62 11.02 22.11
CA ASP A 204 -0.65 9.87 23.02
C ASP A 204 -0.21 8.55 22.35
N THR A 205 -0.16 8.51 21.00
CA THR A 205 0.11 7.30 20.22
C THR A 205 1.41 7.39 19.42
N ILE A 206 1.98 6.24 19.08
CA ILE A 206 3.17 6.16 18.24
C ILE A 206 2.92 6.77 16.85
N GLY A 207 1.75 6.54 16.25
CA GLY A 207 1.38 7.14 14.97
C GLY A 207 1.32 8.66 15.01
N GLY A 208 0.79 9.22 16.10
CA GLY A 208 0.80 10.66 16.35
C GLY A 208 2.21 11.22 16.47
N LEU A 209 3.06 10.53 17.23
CA LEU A 209 4.47 10.88 17.42
C LEU A 209 5.24 10.89 16.09
N VAL A 210 5.06 9.85 15.28
CA VAL A 210 5.69 9.74 13.95
C VAL A 210 5.22 10.85 13.02
N SER A 211 3.91 11.12 12.97
CA SER A 211 3.36 12.18 12.13
C SER A 211 3.88 13.56 12.53
N LYS A 212 3.99 13.82 13.84
CA LYS A 212 4.57 15.04 14.39
C LYS A 212 6.06 15.17 14.06
N HIS A 213 6.82 14.07 14.17
CA HIS A 213 8.25 14.05 13.87
C HIS A 213 8.55 14.32 12.39
N LEU A 214 7.81 13.67 11.48
CA LEU A 214 8.01 13.84 10.04
C LEU A 214 7.57 15.21 9.53
N GLY A 215 6.61 15.87 10.22
CA GLY A 215 6.08 17.18 9.82
C GLY A 215 5.33 17.17 8.49
N ARG A 216 5.05 16.00 7.93
CA ARG A 216 4.31 15.73 6.69
C ARG A 216 3.57 14.39 6.83
N MET A 217 2.68 14.11 5.88
CA MET A 217 2.09 12.77 5.76
C MET A 217 3.20 11.75 5.51
N ALA A 218 3.14 10.66 6.27
CA ALA A 218 4.04 9.53 6.16
C ALA A 218 3.68 8.69 4.94
N HIS A 219 4.70 8.17 4.27
CA HIS A 219 4.53 7.24 3.16
C HIS A 219 5.19 5.91 3.52
N LYS A 220 4.67 4.82 2.98
CA LYS A 220 5.31 3.51 3.07
C LYS A 220 6.77 3.60 2.60
N GLY A 221 7.68 3.06 3.40
CA GLY A 221 9.13 3.09 3.18
C GLY A 221 9.84 4.33 3.73
N ASP A 222 9.14 5.27 4.38
CA ASP A 222 9.79 6.33 5.14
C ASP A 222 10.61 5.72 6.30
N ILE A 223 11.87 6.13 6.43
CA ILE A 223 12.80 5.67 7.48
C ILE A 223 13.37 6.87 8.21
N PHE A 224 13.36 6.85 9.54
CA PHE A 224 13.90 7.90 10.39
C PHE A 224 14.29 7.36 11.77
N ASP A 225 15.14 8.09 12.48
CA ASP A 225 15.66 7.71 13.79
C ASP A 225 15.13 8.66 14.88
N LEU A 226 14.71 8.08 16.00
CA LEU A 226 14.23 8.77 17.20
C LEU A 226 14.94 8.18 18.41
N GLY A 227 15.94 8.90 18.92
CA GLY A 227 16.80 8.40 19.98
C GLY A 227 17.63 7.21 19.51
N ASP A 228 17.53 6.08 20.22
CA ASP A 228 18.20 4.81 19.91
C ASP A 228 17.31 3.85 19.09
N LEU A 229 16.21 4.36 18.51
CA LEU A 229 15.26 3.58 17.73
C LEU A 229 15.22 4.07 16.29
N ARG A 230 15.28 3.14 15.34
CA ARG A 230 14.97 3.37 13.93
C ARG A 230 13.55 2.94 13.64
N PHE A 231 12.78 3.82 13.02
CA PHE A 231 11.43 3.58 12.56
C PHE A 231 11.42 3.46 11.03
N GLU A 232 10.70 2.47 10.52
CA GLU A 232 10.35 2.33 9.11
C GLU A 232 8.83 2.21 8.98
N VAL A 233 8.23 3.02 8.13
CA VAL A 233 6.78 2.98 7.86
C VAL A 233 6.50 1.79 6.95
N LEU A 234 5.93 0.73 7.50
CA LEU A 234 5.50 -0.43 6.70
C LEU A 234 4.18 -0.15 5.97
N ARG A 235 3.30 0.66 6.58
CA ARG A 235 1.94 0.92 6.11
C ARG A 235 1.45 2.28 6.58
N ALA A 236 0.95 3.09 5.67
CA ALA A 236 0.34 4.40 5.91
C ALA A 236 -0.65 4.73 4.79
N ASP A 237 -1.70 5.47 5.11
CA ASP A 237 -2.64 6.04 4.14
C ASP A 237 -2.47 7.57 4.04
N ALA A 238 -3.36 8.24 3.29
CA ALA A 238 -3.32 9.69 3.09
C ALA A 238 -3.55 10.54 4.37
N ARG A 239 -3.88 9.92 5.51
CA ARG A 239 -4.27 10.57 6.76
C ARG A 239 -3.41 10.15 7.94
N GLN A 240 -2.97 8.88 8.00
CA GLN A 240 -2.28 8.34 9.17
C GLN A 240 -1.34 7.17 8.83
N VAL A 241 -0.38 6.96 9.73
CA VAL A 241 0.43 5.74 9.78
C VAL A 241 -0.41 4.61 10.37
N HIS A 242 -0.21 3.39 9.90
CA HIS A 242 -0.90 2.19 10.40
C HIS A 242 0.04 1.21 11.06
N VAL A 243 1.17 0.91 10.43
CA VAL A 243 2.14 -0.08 10.92
C VAL A 243 3.55 0.42 10.73
N LEU A 244 4.35 0.27 11.77
CA LEU A 244 5.76 0.61 11.82
C LEU A 244 6.57 -0.64 12.08
N LEU A 245 7.72 -0.72 11.43
CA LEU A 245 8.82 -1.53 11.88
C LEU A 245 9.73 -0.66 12.75
N VAL A 246 10.08 -1.17 13.91
CA VAL A 246 11.00 -0.50 14.83
C VAL A 246 12.21 -1.40 15.06
N GLU A 247 13.40 -0.84 14.98
CA GLU A 247 14.65 -1.53 15.25
C GLU A 247 15.49 -0.73 16.25
N ARG A 248 15.99 -1.39 17.29
CA ARG A 248 16.90 -0.74 18.23
C ARG A 248 18.30 -0.65 17.63
N LEU A 249 18.83 0.57 17.61
CA LEU A 249 20.18 0.87 17.15
C LEU A 249 21.19 0.50 18.24
N PRO A 250 22.40 0.07 17.87
CA PRO A 250 23.46 -0.18 18.85
C PRO A 250 23.89 1.13 19.51
N ASP A 251 24.21 1.08 20.81
CA ASP A 251 24.89 2.16 21.50
C ASP A 251 26.19 2.49 20.77
N VAL A 252 26.30 3.70 20.23
CA VAL A 252 27.58 4.20 19.72
C VAL A 252 28.41 4.59 20.94
N PRO A 253 29.54 3.94 21.24
CA PRO A 253 30.41 4.41 22.30
C PRO A 253 30.89 5.80 21.91
N GLU A 254 30.69 6.80 22.77
CA GLU A 254 31.36 8.09 22.64
C GLU A 254 32.88 7.82 22.50
N LEU A 255 33.43 8.18 21.35
CA LEU A 255 34.89 8.26 21.19
C LEU A 255 35.38 9.35 22.15
N GLU A 256 35.83 8.93 23.33
CA GLU A 256 36.59 9.79 24.24
C GLU A 256 37.79 10.38 23.46
N LEU A 257 37.74 11.70 23.22
CA LEU A 257 38.83 12.51 22.66
C LEU A 257 39.83 12.89 23.75
#